data_AF-A0A521TBR7-F1
#
_entry.id   AF-A0A521TBR7-F1
#
_cell.length_a   1.000
_cell.length_b   1.000
_cell.length_c   1.000
_cell.angle_alpha   90.00
_cell.angle_beta   90.00
_cell.angle_gamma   90.00
#
_symmetry.space_group_name_H-M   'P 1'
#
loop_
_entity.id
_entity.type
_entity.pdbx_description
1 polymer ?
#
loop_
_entity_poly.entity_id
_entity_poly.type
_entity_poly.pdbx_seq_one_letter_code
_entity_poly.pdbx_strand_id
1 'polypeptide(L)'
;MRARWLILWWVGVAAAVWSGIYDILITRGTKEYFMREAMARAGDGPAASLDAIMRQTSHDAAITASAWAVFVAASGWATIWLAKRRSF
;
A
#
# COMPACT_ATOMS: atom_id res chain seq x y z
N MET A 1 -14.57 -9.67 26.19
CA MET A 1 -14.06 -10.46 25.04
C MET A 1 -14.28 -9.80 23.67
N ARG A 2 -15.42 -9.15 23.39
CA ARG A 2 -15.75 -8.55 22.07
C ARG A 2 -14.74 -7.50 21.53
N ALA A 3 -14.16 -6.67 22.40
CA ALA A 3 -13.23 -5.62 21.97
C ALA A 3 -11.92 -6.15 21.37
N ARG A 4 -11.38 -7.27 21.89
CA ARG A 4 -10.14 -7.87 21.36
C ARG A 4 -10.32 -8.39 19.93
N TRP A 5 -11.49 -9.00 19.65
CA TRP A 5 -11.86 -9.46 18.32
C TRP A 5 -12.04 -8.31 17.32
N LEU A 6 -12.63 -7.19 17.75
CA LEU A 6 -12.75 -5.99 16.89
C LEU A 6 -11.39 -5.39 16.54
N ILE A 7 -10.46 -5.35 17.51
CA ILE A 7 -9.09 -4.88 17.24
C ILE A 7 -8.38 -5.81 16.24
N LEU A 8 -8.45 -7.13 16.45
CA LEU A 8 -7.86 -8.10 15.53
C LEU A 8 -8.46 -7.99 14.12
N TRP A 9 -9.76 -7.76 14.02
CA TRP A 9 -10.43 -7.53 12.75
C TRP A 9 -9.87 -6.29 12.03
N TRP A 10 -9.76 -5.16 12.72
CA TRP A 10 -9.19 -3.93 12.14
C TRP A 10 -7.72 -4.06 11.75
N VAL A 11 -6.93 -4.81 12.52
CA VAL A 11 -5.56 -5.16 12.12
C VAL A 11 -5.56 -5.99 10.83
N GLY A 12 -6.46 -6.96 10.72
CA GLY A 12 -6.64 -7.74 9.49
C GLY A 12 -7.03 -6.88 8.28
N VAL A 13 -7.95 -5.94 8.46
CA VAL A 13 -8.35 -4.99 7.41
C VAL A 13 -7.17 -4.09 7.02
N ALA A 14 -6.41 -3.57 7.99
CA ALA A 14 -5.23 -2.76 7.71
C ALA A 14 -4.16 -3.54 6.93
N ALA A 15 -3.92 -4.81 7.28
CA ALA A 15 -3.01 -5.68 6.54
C ALA A 15 -3.48 -5.99 5.11
N ALA A 16 -4.79 -6.20 4.93
CA ALA A 16 -5.38 -6.40 3.60
C ALA A 16 -5.24 -5.14 2.72
N VAL A 17 -5.51 -3.95 3.28
CA VAL A 17 -5.34 -2.67 2.59
C VAL A 17 -3.87 -2.44 2.25
N TRP A 18 -2.95 -2.69 3.19
CA TRP A 18 -1.52 -2.59 2.94
C TRP A 18 -1.11 -3.44 1.75
N SER A 19 -1.51 -4.71 1.74
CA SER A 19 -1.18 -5.66 0.68
C SER A 19 -1.75 -5.22 -0.68
N GLY A 20 -3.01 -4.78 -0.71
CA GLY A 20 -3.67 -4.32 -1.94
C GLY A 20 -3.02 -3.05 -2.51
N ILE A 21 -2.72 -2.06 -1.67
CA ILE A 21 -2.06 -0.82 -2.13
C ILE A 21 -0.64 -1.12 -2.62
N TYR A 22 0.11 -1.96 -1.90
CA TYR A 22 1.45 -2.36 -2.30
C TYR A 22 1.45 -3.05 -3.68
N ASP A 23 0.57 -4.02 -3.89
CA ASP A 23 0.48 -4.77 -5.15
C ASP A 23 0.10 -3.88 -6.35
N ILE A 24 -0.84 -2.95 -6.15
CA ILE A 24 -1.22 -1.96 -7.17
C ILE A 24 -0.01 -1.10 -7.59
N LEU A 25 0.77 -0.64 -6.62
CA LEU A 25 1.92 0.24 -6.86
C LEU A 25 3.08 -0.51 -7.52
N ILE A 26 3.33 -1.75 -7.11
CA ILE A 26 4.32 -2.62 -7.77
C ILE A 26 3.93 -2.87 -9.23
N THR A 27 2.66 -3.25 -9.48
CA THR A 27 2.16 -3.47 -10.84
C THR A 27 2.34 -2.23 -11.72
N ARG A 28 2.16 -1.03 -11.14
CA ARG A 28 2.38 0.23 -11.84
C ARG A 28 3.86 0.43 -12.19
N GLY A 29 4.79 0.17 -11.27
CA GLY A 29 6.23 0.28 -11.54
C GLY A 29 6.71 -0.73 -12.59
N THR A 30 6.17 -1.95 -12.57
CA THR A 30 6.46 -2.95 -13.61
C THR A 30 5.99 -2.49 -15.00
N LYS A 31 4.79 -1.90 -15.10
CA LYS A 31 4.29 -1.33 -16.36
C LYS A 31 5.17 -0.17 -16.85
N GLU A 32 5.59 0.72 -15.95
CA GLU A 32 6.48 1.83 -16.26
C GLU A 32 7.83 1.33 -16.80
N TYR A 33 8.41 0.30 -16.19
CA TYR A 33 9.63 -0.33 -16.69
C TYR A 33 9.46 -0.84 -18.13
N PHE A 34 8.42 -1.63 -18.40
CA PHE A 34 8.18 -2.16 -19.74
C PHE A 34 7.94 -1.05 -20.78
N MET A 35 7.28 0.03 -20.37
CA MET A 35 7.06 1.19 -21.25
C MET A 35 8.39 1.87 -21.61
N ARG A 36 9.27 2.10 -20.63
CA ARG A 36 10.60 2.70 -20.87
C ARG A 36 11.52 1.79 -21.67
N GLU A 37 11.49 0.49 -21.41
CA GLU A 37 12.23 -0.50 -22.18
C GLU A 37 11.77 -0.53 -23.65
N ALA A 38 10.46 -0.43 -23.91
CA ALA A 38 9.92 -0.35 -25.26
C ALA A 38 10.35 0.93 -25.99
N MET A 39 10.34 2.09 -25.30
CA MET A 39 10.83 3.35 -25.86
C MET A 39 12.32 3.29 -26.20
N ALA A 40 13.15 2.76 -25.28
CA ALA A 40 14.57 2.59 -25.52
C ALA A 40 14.86 1.70 -26.73
N ARG A 41 14.10 0.61 -26.92
CA ARG A 41 14.20 -0.25 -28.12
C ARG A 41 13.74 0.43 -29.40
N ALA A 42 12.82 1.39 -29.31
CA ALA A 42 12.42 2.23 -30.43
C ALA A 42 13.44 3.35 -30.76
N GLY A 43 14.53 3.45 -29.98
CA GLY A 43 15.55 4.48 -30.13
C GLY A 43 15.21 5.80 -29.42
N ASP A 44 14.15 5.83 -28.61
CA ASP A 44 13.66 7.02 -27.92
C ASP A 44 14.04 6.97 -26.43
N GLY A 45 15.31 7.30 -26.15
CA GLY A 45 15.85 7.43 -24.79
C GLY A 45 16.70 6.25 -24.29
N PRO A 46 17.27 6.38 -23.08
CA PRO A 46 18.19 5.39 -22.52
C PRO A 46 17.47 4.15 -21.98
N ALA A 47 18.13 2.99 -22.07
CA ALA A 47 17.64 1.74 -21.48
C ALA A 47 17.44 1.90 -19.97
N ALA A 48 16.28 1.45 -19.49
CA ALA A 48 15.94 1.51 -18.08
C ALA A 48 16.53 0.33 -17.32
N SER A 49 17.18 0.59 -16.17
CA SER A 49 17.54 -0.49 -15.25
C SER A 49 16.31 -0.95 -14.48
N LEU A 50 15.91 -2.21 -14.68
CA LEU A 50 14.82 -2.84 -13.94
C LEU A 50 15.04 -2.75 -12.43
N ASP A 51 16.27 -3.02 -11.98
CA ASP A 51 16.62 -3.04 -10.56
C ASP A 51 16.49 -1.64 -9.94
N ALA A 52 16.96 -0.60 -10.63
CA ALA A 52 16.83 0.77 -10.15
C ALA A 52 15.37 1.21 -10.04
N ILE A 53 14.55 0.93 -11.07
CA ILE A 53 13.12 1.29 -11.08
C ILE A 53 12.36 0.51 -10.01
N MET A 54 12.61 -0.80 -9.89
CA MET A 54 11.88 -1.62 -8.94
C MET A 54 12.27 -1.34 -7.50
N ARG A 55 13.55 -1.03 -7.23
CA ARG A 55 14.00 -0.66 -5.89
C ARG A 55 13.33 0.64 -5.42
N GLN A 56 13.25 1.66 -6.28
CA GLN A 56 12.54 2.89 -5.96
C GLN A 56 11.03 2.65 -5.81
N THR A 57 10.42 1.95 -6.77
CA THR A 57 8.98 1.63 -6.74
C THR A 57 8.62 0.88 -5.47
N SER A 58 9.41 -0.12 -5.06
CA SER A 58 9.14 -0.92 -3.87
C SER A 58 9.21 -0.10 -2.59
N HIS A 59 10.17 0.82 -2.52
CA HIS A 59 10.30 1.75 -1.39
C HIS A 59 9.11 2.70 -1.30
N ASP A 60 8.73 3.33 -2.41
CA ASP A 60 7.61 4.27 -2.46
C ASP A 60 6.27 3.57 -2.24
N ALA A 61 6.13 2.34 -2.74
CA ALA A 61 5.00 1.47 -2.50
C ALA A 61 4.87 1.10 -1.02
N ALA A 62 5.98 0.72 -0.36
CA ALA A 62 5.98 0.40 1.06
C ALA A 62 5.59 1.60 1.92
N ILE A 63 6.11 2.80 1.62
CA ILE A 63 5.75 4.04 2.34
C ILE A 63 4.26 4.33 2.17
N THR A 64 3.77 4.33 0.94
CA THR A 64 2.38 4.67 0.62
C THR A 64 1.41 3.66 1.22
N ALA A 65 1.69 2.36 1.08
CA ALA A 65 0.90 1.29 1.68
C ALA A 65 0.87 1.39 3.20
N SER A 66 2.01 1.72 3.83
CA SER A 66 2.10 1.89 5.29
C SER A 66 1.29 3.09 5.77
N ALA A 67 1.30 4.20 5.04
CA ALA A 67 0.47 5.36 5.36
C ALA A 67 -1.03 5.01 5.33
N TRP A 68 -1.47 4.26 4.31
CA TRP A 68 -2.84 3.77 4.23
C TRP A 68 -3.20 2.79 5.35
N ALA A 69 -2.30 1.86 5.68
CA ALA A 69 -2.50 0.92 6.77
C ALA A 69 -2.66 1.62 8.13
N VAL A 70 -1.82 2.62 8.41
CA VAL A 70 -1.90 3.45 9.62
C VAL A 70 -3.22 4.23 9.65
N PHE A 71 -3.63 4.83 8.53
CA PHE A 71 -4.90 5.55 8.43
C PHE A 71 -6.11 4.65 8.73
N VAL A 72 -6.13 3.44 8.17
CA VAL A 72 -7.18 2.45 8.40
C VAL A 72 -7.19 1.97 9.86
N ALA A 73 -6.03 1.68 10.43
CA ALA A 73 -5.91 1.27 11.83
C ALA A 73 -6.38 2.39 12.79
N ALA A 74 -5.99 3.64 12.54
CA ALA A 74 -6.43 4.79 13.31
C ALA A 74 -7.95 5.01 13.22
N SER A 75 -8.52 4.83 12.02
CA SER A 75 -9.97 4.91 11.79
C SER A 75 -10.74 3.82 12.54
N GLY A 76 -10.20 2.61 12.56
CA GLY A 76 -10.76 1.49 13.32
C GLY A 76 -10.73 1.73 14.83
N TRP A 77 -9.60 2.26 15.33
CA TRP A 77 -9.47 2.65 16.73
C TRP A 77 -10.46 3.75 17.12
N ALA A 78 -10.58 4.79 16.29
CA ALA A 78 -11.53 5.88 16.51
C ALA A 78 -12.97 5.37 16.54
N THR A 79 -13.32 4.41 15.67
CA THR A 79 -14.65 3.79 15.64
C THR A 79 -14.95 3.03 16.94
N ILE A 80 -14.01 2.23 17.44
CA ILE A 80 -14.16 1.52 18.72
C ILE A 80 -14.31 2.51 19.88
N TRP A 81 -13.51 3.58 19.88
CA TRP A 81 -13.55 4.61 20.93
C TRP A 81 -14.91 5.35 20.94
N LEU A 82 -15.40 5.77 19.77
CA LEU A 82 -16.71 6.40 19.61
C LEU A 82 -17.85 5.47 20.03
N ALA A 83 -17.80 4.19 19.63
CA ALA A 83 -18.81 3.20 19.99
C ALA A 83 -18.87 2.98 21.51
N LYS A 84 -17.72 2.93 22.18
CA LYS A 84 -17.64 2.79 23.65
C LYS A 84 -18.16 4.04 24.38
N ARG A 85 -18.01 5.23 23.79
CA ARG A 85 -18.52 6.49 24.37
C ARG A 85 -20.03 6.65 24.25
N ARG A 86 -20.67 6.01 23.25
CA ARG A 86 -22.13 6.00 23.03
C ARG A 86 -22.88 4.94 23.84
N SER A 87 -22.18 3.98 24.44
CA SER A 87 -22.79 2.91 25.25
C SER A 87 -22.89 3.23 26.75
N PHE A 88 -22.54 4.44 27.16
CA PHE A 88 -22.75 5.04 28.48
C PHE A 88 -23.72 6.21 28.33
#